data_AF-A0A401LTI1-F1
#
_entry.id   AF-A0A401LTI1-F1
#
_cell.length_a   1.000
_cell.length_b   1.000
_cell.length_c   1.000
_cell.angle_alpha   90.00
_cell.angle_beta   90.00
_cell.angle_gamma   90.00
#
_symmetry.space_group_name_H-M   'P 1'
#
loop_
_entity.id
_entity.type
_entity.pdbx_description
1 polymer ?
#
loop_
_entity_poly.entity_id
_entity_poly.type
_entity_poly.pdbx_seq_one_letter_code
_entity_poly.pdbx_strand_id
1 'polypeptide(L)'
;MSISTGKQVAINKWEKAKQQVKGRDEEAQSLNNYLISKSYQNQTYQKEAELLNRGFIITAELLRDAYDKAESIKERSLFDVFTEHNKEHR
;
A
#
# COMPACT_ATOMS: atom_id res chain seq x y z
N MET A 1 -14.90 1.91 -5.89
CA MET A 1 -14.47 1.84 -7.30
C MET A 1 -13.56 0.63 -7.48
N SER A 2 -13.89 -0.29 -8.37
CA SER A 2 -13.08 -1.48 -8.65
C SER A 2 -12.14 -1.16 -9.81
N ILE A 3 -10.83 -1.22 -9.59
CA ILE A 3 -9.83 -0.90 -10.62
C ILE A 3 -9.46 -2.20 -11.34
N SER A 4 -9.70 -2.26 -12.66
CA SER A 4 -9.32 -3.37 -13.53
C SER A 4 -8.33 -2.87 -14.58
N THR A 5 -7.34 -3.69 -14.92
CA THR A 5 -6.37 -3.37 -15.98
C THR A 5 -6.92 -3.62 -17.39
N GLY A 6 -8.09 -4.26 -17.52
CA GLY A 6 -8.67 -4.67 -18.80
C GLY A 6 -7.91 -5.79 -19.52
N LYS A 7 -6.79 -6.25 -18.97
CA LYS A 7 -5.98 -7.35 -19.52
C LYS A 7 -6.51 -8.69 -19.03
N GLN A 8 -6.43 -9.72 -19.89
CA GLN A 8 -6.90 -11.07 -19.59
C GLN A 8 -5.77 -12.08 -19.81
N VAL A 9 -5.79 -13.15 -19.02
CA VAL A 9 -4.86 -14.28 -19.14
C VAL A 9 -5.63 -15.58 -18.96
N ALA A 10 -5.22 -16.62 -19.68
CA ALA A 10 -5.80 -17.94 -19.53
C ALA A 10 -5.61 -18.44 -18.08
N ILE A 11 -6.67 -18.99 -17.49
CA ILE A 11 -6.71 -19.38 -16.06
C ILE A 11 -5.60 -20.38 -15.69
N ASN A 12 -5.22 -21.26 -16.61
CA ASN A 12 -4.16 -22.24 -16.44
C ASN A 12 -2.75 -21.62 -16.39
N LYS A 13 -2.57 -20.44 -17.00
CA LYS A 13 -1.34 -19.65 -16.95
C LYS A 13 -1.33 -18.67 -15.77
N TRP A 14 -2.39 -18.57 -14.97
CA TRP A 14 -2.43 -17.69 -13.81
C TRP A 14 -1.97 -18.41 -12.54
N GLU A 15 -1.10 -17.77 -11.77
CA GLU A 15 -0.72 -18.18 -10.42
C GLU A 15 -1.47 -17.33 -9.40
N LYS A 16 -2.57 -17.86 -8.86
CA LYS A 16 -3.49 -17.11 -7.98
C LYS A 16 -2.83 -16.66 -6.69
N ALA A 17 -1.92 -17.45 -6.11
CA ALA A 17 -1.24 -17.08 -4.87
C ALA A 17 -0.31 -15.87 -5.05
N LYS A 18 0.37 -15.81 -6.20
CA LYS A 18 1.32 -14.73 -6.50
C LYS A 18 0.69 -13.55 -7.23
N GLN A 19 -0.56 -13.69 -7.69
CA GLN A 19 -1.22 -12.73 -8.57
C GLN A 19 -0.36 -12.40 -9.81
N GLN A 20 0.21 -13.44 -10.43
CA GLN A 20 1.15 -13.33 -11.54
C GLN A 20 0.86 -14.36 -12.63
N VAL A 21 1.31 -14.07 -13.85
CA VAL A 21 1.32 -15.02 -14.96
C VAL A 21 2.51 -15.97 -14.81
N LYS A 22 2.25 -17.27 -14.96
CA LYS A 22 3.23 -18.35 -14.99
C LYS A 22 4.02 -18.29 -16.29
N GLY A 23 5.33 -18.45 -16.17
CA GLY A 23 6.23 -18.47 -17.32
C GLY A 23 7.45 -17.60 -17.07
N ARG A 24 8.44 -17.75 -17.93
CA ARG A 24 9.64 -16.91 -17.99
C ARG A 24 9.83 -16.30 -19.38
N ASP A 25 8.85 -16.43 -20.26
CA ASP A 25 8.87 -15.71 -21.53
C ASP A 25 8.79 -14.19 -21.29
N GLU A 26 9.26 -13.44 -22.28
CA GLU A 26 9.35 -11.98 -22.19
C GLU A 26 7.98 -11.33 -21.97
N GLU A 27 6.93 -11.90 -22.57
CA GLU A 27 5.56 -11.43 -22.41
C GLU A 27 5.05 -11.59 -20.96
N ALA A 28 5.24 -12.75 -20.33
CA ALA A 28 4.85 -13.00 -18.94
C ALA A 28 5.65 -12.11 -17.98
N GLN A 29 6.95 -11.92 -18.23
CA GLN A 29 7.77 -11.00 -17.43
C GLN A 29 7.29 -9.55 -17.56
N SER A 30 7.07 -9.07 -18.79
CA SER A 30 6.56 -7.72 -19.05
C SER A 30 5.20 -7.49 -18.40
N LEU A 31 4.29 -8.47 -18.50
CA LEU A 31 2.97 -8.39 -17.87
C LEU A 31 3.06 -8.38 -16.34
N ASN A 32 3.89 -9.24 -15.74
CA ASN A 32 4.11 -9.25 -14.29
C ASN A 32 4.71 -7.93 -13.81
N ASN A 33 5.68 -7.35 -14.52
CA ASN A 33 6.26 -6.04 -14.20
C ASN A 33 5.22 -4.92 -14.27
N TYR A 34 4.35 -4.95 -15.29
CA TYR A 34 3.22 -4.03 -15.40
C TYR A 34 2.25 -4.14 -14.21
N LEU A 35 1.87 -5.37 -13.82
CA LEU A 35 0.99 -5.60 -12.67
C LEU A 35 1.60 -5.11 -11.36
N ILE A 36 2.89 -5.35 -11.14
CA ILE A 36 3.63 -4.87 -9.97
C ILE A 36 3.62 -3.34 -9.90
N SER A 37 3.99 -2.66 -10.99
CA SER A 37 3.98 -1.18 -11.02
C SER A 37 2.58 -0.59 -10.79
N LYS A 38 1.53 -1.23 -11.33
CA LYS A 38 0.15 -0.85 -11.04
C LYS A 38 -0.25 -1.06 -9.59
N SER A 39 0.25 -2.12 -8.95
CA SER A 39 0.00 -2.36 -7.53
C SER A 39 0.60 -1.24 -6.66
N TYR A 40 1.80 -0.75 -7.00
CA TYR A 40 2.43 0.35 -6.27
C TYR A 40 1.67 1.67 -6.47
N GLN A 41 1.27 1.98 -7.71
CA GLN A 41 0.42 3.15 -7.99
C GLN A 41 -0.87 3.12 -7.16
N ASN A 42 -1.55 1.98 -7.13
CA ASN A 42 -2.78 1.84 -6.34
C ASN A 42 -2.54 2.01 -4.84
N GLN A 43 -1.44 1.48 -4.29
CA GLN A 43 -1.08 1.68 -2.88
C GLN A 43 -0.82 3.15 -2.58
N THR A 44 -0.09 3.87 -3.44
CA THR A 44 0.12 5.32 -3.30
C THR A 44 -1.21 6.07 -3.30
N TYR A 45 -2.09 5.82 -4.27
CA TYR A 45 -3.41 6.47 -4.32
C TYR A 45 -4.27 6.15 -3.10
N GLN A 46 -4.22 4.93 -2.59
CA GLN A 46 -4.91 4.55 -1.36
C GLN A 46 -4.38 5.35 -0.16
N LYS A 47 -3.06 5.49 -0.03
CA LYS A 47 -2.45 6.29 1.04
C LYS A 47 -2.78 7.78 0.93
N GLU A 48 -2.77 8.34 -0.28
CA GLU A 48 -3.24 9.70 -0.52
C GLU A 48 -4.69 9.89 -0.07
N ALA A 49 -5.58 8.97 -0.43
CA ALA A 49 -6.98 9.03 -0.03
C ALA A 49 -7.17 8.89 1.49
N GLU A 50 -6.41 8.01 2.15
CA GLU A 50 -6.42 7.86 3.62
C GLU A 50 -5.98 9.17 4.32
N LEU A 51 -4.91 9.81 3.83
CA LEU A 51 -4.39 11.05 4.38
C LEU A 51 -5.36 12.23 4.18
N LEU A 52 -5.95 12.35 2.99
CA LEU A 52 -6.96 13.37 2.71
C LEU A 52 -8.20 13.21 3.58
N ASN A 53 -8.68 11.98 3.76
CA ASN A 53 -9.85 11.70 4.60
C ASN A 53 -9.62 12.07 6.07
N ARG A 54 -8.35 12.03 6.52
CA ARG A 54 -7.94 12.45 7.87
C ARG A 54 -7.68 13.96 7.97
N GLY A 55 -7.83 14.72 6.89
CA GLY A 55 -7.64 16.17 6.86
C GLY A 55 -6.20 16.63 6.77
N PHE A 56 -5.24 15.75 6.43
CA PHE A 56 -3.85 16.14 6.24
C PHE A 56 -3.64 16.83 4.89
N ILE A 57 -2.76 17.84 4.87
CA ILE A 57 -2.21 18.39 3.62
C ILE A 57 -1.20 17.37 3.10
N ILE A 58 -1.47 16.80 1.91
CA ILE A 58 -0.54 15.86 1.28
C ILE A 58 0.74 16.61 0.89
N THR A 59 1.87 16.22 1.49
CA THR A 59 3.22 16.61 1.06
C THR A 59 3.99 15.37 0.59
N ALA A 60 5.00 15.56 -0.25
CA ALA A 60 5.84 14.46 -0.75
C ALA A 60 6.54 13.68 0.39
N GLU A 61 6.92 14.37 1.46
CA GLU A 61 7.53 13.77 2.66
C GLU A 61 6.51 12.93 3.44
N LEU A 62 5.28 13.41 3.60
CA LEU A 62 4.22 12.68 4.29
C LEU A 62 3.81 11.41 3.53
N LEU A 63 3.75 11.47 2.20
CA LEU A 63 3.49 10.32 1.34
C LEU A 63 4.59 9.26 1.40
N ARG A 64 5.85 9.68 1.31
CA ARG A 64 7.01 8.80 1.47
C ARG A 64 7.00 8.14 2.83
N ASP A 65 6.82 8.92 3.89
CA ASP A 65 6.78 8.39 5.25
C ASP A 65 5.59 7.42 5.43
N ALA A 66 4.39 7.71 4.91
CA ALA A 66 3.25 6.79 4.98
C ALA A 66 3.45 5.47 4.20
N TYR A 67 4.28 5.51 3.14
CA TYR A 67 4.64 4.33 2.35
C TYR A 67 5.75 3.50 3.03
N ASP A 68 6.81 4.14 3.54
CA ASP A 68 7.96 3.49 4.17
C ASP A 68 7.69 3.05 5.63
N LYS A 69 6.84 3.78 6.36
CA LYS A 69 6.56 3.58 7.79
C LYS A 69 5.20 2.91 8.06
N ALA A 70 4.73 2.01 7.21
CA ALA A 70 3.46 1.30 7.43
C ALA A 70 3.31 0.66 8.84
N GLU A 71 4.40 0.44 9.60
CA GLU A 71 4.40 -0.01 11.00
C GLU A 71 4.60 1.08 12.07
N SER A 72 5.04 2.31 11.73
CA SER A 72 5.35 3.35 12.73
C SER A 72 4.40 4.54 12.79
N ILE A 73 3.37 4.58 11.93
CA ILE A 73 2.15 5.35 12.25
C ILE A 73 1.33 4.53 13.26
N LYS A 74 1.90 4.27 14.46
CA LYS A 74 1.09 3.91 15.60
C LYS A 74 0.32 5.16 15.99
N GLU A 75 -0.99 5.15 15.73
CA GLU A 75 -1.91 6.08 16.36
C GLU A 75 -1.81 5.88 17.87
N ARG A 76 -0.99 6.69 18.55
CA ARG A 76 -1.07 6.88 19.99
C ARG A 76 -2.01 8.05 20.22
N SER A 77 -3.09 7.82 20.93
CA SER A 77 -3.93 8.91 21.42
C SER A 77 -3.12 9.74 22.41
N LEU A 78 -3.37 11.05 22.50
CA LEU A 78 -2.83 11.87 23.58
C LEU A 78 -3.12 11.23 24.96
N PHE A 79 -4.25 10.54 25.09
CA PHE A 79 -4.61 9.82 26.30
C PHE A 79 -3.65 8.65 26.61
N ASP A 80 -3.16 7.94 25.59
CA ASP A 80 -2.19 6.85 25.76
C ASP A 80 -0.85 7.41 26.25
N VAL A 81 -0.42 8.55 25.68
CA VAL A 81 0.80 9.26 26.07
C VAL A 81 0.70 9.74 27.53
N PHE A 82 -0.42 10.36 27.92
CA PHE A 82 -0.65 10.78 29.30
C PHE A 82 -0.67 9.60 30.28
N THR A 83 -1.27 8.48 29.89
CA THR A 83 -1.37 7.28 30.74
C THR A 83 -0.01 6.62 30.97
N GLU A 84 0.84 6.58 29.95
CA GLU A 84 2.20 6.03 30.02
C GLU A 84 3.08 6.89 30.95
N HIS A 85 3.10 8.20 30.76
CA HIS A 85 3.92 9.11 31.56
C HIS A 85 3.54 9.09 33.06
N ASN A 86 2.24 9.01 33.35
CA ASN A 86 1.75 8.94 34.74
C ASN A 86 2.05 7.60 35.43
N LYS A 87 2.33 6.53 34.67
CA LYS A 87 2.76 5.24 35.23
C LYS A 87 4.25 5.20 35.51
N GLU A 88 5.06 5.90 34.71
CA GLU A 88 6.51 5.98 34.90
C GLU A 88 6.91 6.88 36.09
N HIS A 89 6.06 7.85 36.44
CA HIS A 89 6.26 8.77 37.56
C HIS A 89 5.51 8.37 38.85
N ARG A 90 5.18 7.08 39.03
CA ARG A 90 4.51 6.54 40.22
C ARG A 90 5.39 5.63 41.06
#